data_AF-A0A026X2U3-F1
#
_entry.id   AF-A0A026X2U3-F1
#
_cell.length_a   1.000
_cell.length_b   1.000
_cell.length_c   1.000
_cell.angle_alpha   90.00
_cell.angle_beta   90.00
_cell.angle_gamma   90.00
#
_symmetry.space_group_name_H-M   'P 1'
#
loop_
_entity.id
_entity.type
_entity.pdbx_description
1 polymer ?
#
loop_
_entity_poly.entity_id
_entity_poly.type
_entity_poly.pdbx_seq_one_letter_code
_entity_poly.pdbx_strand_id
1 'polypeptide(L)'
;MEHTPAPYAPRAVYGYAMYIGSNMLFLLYVIWAIVPDEVLHDHLGLSYWPSKYWAVAIPIWALTALATFAFLIYPAVNMLITPNTDDMRTVTDKHALQKTETIPGGIPPVFDIPITEVSRKLYLRKNSS
;
A
#
# COMPACT_ATOMS: atom_id res chain seq x y z
N MET A 1 -13.31 4.88 -22.38
CA MET A 1 -12.01 4.20 -22.60
C MET A 1 -10.97 4.55 -21.52
N GLU A 2 -11.18 5.60 -20.71
CA GLU A 2 -10.22 6.03 -19.67
C GLU A 2 -10.10 5.13 -18.42
N HIS A 3 -11.09 4.29 -18.11
CA HIS A 3 -11.11 3.47 -16.89
C HIS A 3 -10.84 1.97 -17.11
N THR A 4 -10.16 1.61 -18.21
CA THR A 4 -9.74 0.22 -18.40
C THR A 4 -8.42 -0.03 -17.64
N PRO A 5 -8.34 -1.07 -16.79
CA PRO A 5 -7.10 -1.44 -16.07
C PRO A 5 -6.08 -2.17 -16.96
N ALA A 6 -6.42 -2.42 -18.23
CA ALA A 6 -5.52 -3.08 -19.18
C ALA A 6 -4.31 -2.19 -19.53
N PRO A 7 -3.18 -2.80 -19.94
CA PRO A 7 -1.97 -2.08 -20.33
C PRO A 7 -2.28 -1.04 -21.42
N TYR A 8 -1.96 0.22 -21.16
CA TYR A 8 -2.23 1.34 -22.06
C TYR A 8 -0.90 1.98 -22.46
N ALA A 9 -0.58 1.95 -23.74
CA ALA A 9 0.74 2.39 -24.24
C ALA A 9 1.11 3.82 -23.81
N PRO A 10 0.20 4.82 -23.83
CA PRO A 10 0.52 6.15 -23.30
C PRO A 10 0.84 6.19 -21.79
N ARG A 11 0.23 5.34 -20.96
CA ARG A 11 0.55 5.26 -19.51
C ARG A 11 1.99 4.78 -19.28
N ALA A 12 2.49 3.88 -20.12
CA ALA A 12 3.87 3.40 -20.04
C ALA A 12 4.88 4.50 -20.40
N VAL A 13 4.56 5.39 -21.33
CA VAL A 13 5.44 6.50 -21.73
C VAL A 13 5.66 7.49 -20.59
N TYR A 14 4.60 7.84 -19.83
CA TYR A 14 4.75 8.74 -18.68
C TYR A 14 5.62 8.15 -17.59
N GLY A 15 5.42 6.87 -17.26
CA GLY A 15 6.26 6.17 -16.28
C GLY A 15 7.72 6.11 -16.72
N TYR A 16 7.97 5.83 -18.00
CA TYR A 16 9.32 5.80 -18.56
C TYR A 16 10.00 7.18 -18.56
N ALA A 17 9.28 8.24 -18.95
CA ALA A 17 9.79 9.60 -18.89
C ALA A 17 10.12 10.04 -17.46
N MET A 18 9.23 9.71 -16.50
CA MET A 18 9.47 9.98 -15.08
C MET A 18 10.65 9.17 -14.54
N TYR A 19 10.82 7.92 -14.96
CA TYR A 19 11.97 7.09 -14.59
C TYR A 19 13.29 7.72 -15.05
N ILE A 20 13.40 8.11 -16.32
CA ILE A 20 14.61 8.79 -16.82
C ILE A 20 14.85 10.10 -16.07
N GLY A 21 13.81 10.93 -15.94
CA GLY A 21 13.90 12.22 -15.25
C GLY A 21 14.34 12.07 -13.79
N SER A 22 13.76 11.12 -13.07
CA SER A 22 14.11 10.83 -11.67
C SER A 22 15.54 10.33 -11.53
N ASN A 23 16.00 9.43 -12.40
CA ASN A 23 17.39 8.95 -12.38
C ASN A 23 18.38 10.08 -12.68
N MET A 24 18.08 10.93 -13.67
CA MET A 24 18.95 12.06 -14.00
C MET A 24 19.05 13.05 -12.84
N LEU A 25 17.92 13.42 -12.22
CA LEU A 25 17.89 14.29 -11.05
C LEU A 25 18.61 13.67 -9.85
N PHE A 26 18.45 12.37 -9.64
CA PHE A 26 19.12 11.65 -8.56
C PHE A 26 20.65 11.65 -8.75
N LEU A 27 21.13 11.39 -9.97
CA LEU A 27 22.57 11.45 -10.27
C LEU A 27 23.13 12.86 -10.05
N LEU A 28 22.42 13.89 -10.52
CA LEU A 28 22.81 15.29 -10.28
C LEU A 28 22.85 15.61 -8.79
N TYR A 29 21.88 15.12 -8.02
CA TYR A 29 21.84 15.27 -6.57
C TYR A 29 23.04 14.60 -5.89
N VAL A 30 23.38 13.37 -6.27
CA VAL A 30 24.51 12.62 -5.69
C VAL A 30 25.85 13.28 -6.06
N ILE A 31 26.02 13.69 -7.32
CA ILE A 31 27.21 14.42 -7.76
C ILE A 31 27.35 15.69 -6.94
N TRP A 32 26.27 16.47 -6.82
CA TRP A 32 26.30 17.64 -5.96
C TRP A 32 26.65 17.26 -4.52
N ALA A 33 26.01 16.26 -3.90
CA ALA A 33 26.23 15.92 -2.51
C ALA A 33 27.69 15.53 -2.19
N ILE A 34 28.38 14.90 -3.13
CA ILE A 34 29.75 14.39 -2.96
C ILE A 34 30.81 15.44 -3.29
N VAL A 35 30.58 16.27 -4.32
CA VAL A 35 31.59 17.24 -4.77
C VAL A 35 31.80 18.33 -3.72
N PRO A 36 33.05 18.61 -3.28
CA PRO A 36 33.33 19.67 -2.31
C PRO A 36 32.91 21.06 -2.79
N ASP A 37 32.57 21.95 -1.86
CA ASP A 37 32.15 23.32 -2.18
C ASP A 37 33.26 24.12 -2.87
N GLU A 38 34.52 23.86 -2.53
CA GLU A 38 35.71 24.46 -3.17
C GLU A 38 35.71 24.22 -4.68
N VAL A 39 35.43 22.99 -5.11
CA VAL A 39 35.38 22.62 -6.53
C VAL A 39 34.20 23.30 -7.23
N LEU A 40 33.05 23.41 -6.56
CA LEU A 40 31.90 24.13 -7.09
C LEU A 40 32.17 25.64 -7.21
N HIS A 41 32.89 26.21 -6.26
CA HIS A 41 33.21 27.62 -6.26
C HIS A 41 34.24 27.96 -7.33
N ASP A 42 35.36 27.23 -7.35
CA ASP A 42 36.54 27.56 -8.15
C ASP A 42 36.39 27.19 -9.63
N HIS A 43 35.72 26.07 -9.94
CA HIS A 43 35.59 25.58 -11.32
C HIS A 43 34.25 25.93 -11.97
N LEU A 44 33.16 25.99 -11.20
CA LEU A 44 31.82 26.27 -11.72
C LEU A 44 31.39 27.73 -11.47
N GLY A 45 32.15 28.50 -10.67
CA GLY A 45 31.83 29.90 -10.35
C GLY A 45 30.55 30.06 -9.52
N LEU A 46 30.12 29.01 -8.82
CA LEU A 46 28.88 29.00 -8.04
C LEU A 46 29.16 29.55 -6.64
N SER A 47 28.99 30.87 -6.48
CA SER A 47 29.25 31.54 -5.19
C SER A 47 28.18 31.32 -4.13
N TYR A 48 26.95 30.99 -4.52
CA TYR A 48 25.84 30.79 -3.61
C TYR A 48 25.10 29.51 -3.96
N TRP A 49 25.22 28.51 -3.09
CA TRP A 49 24.51 27.25 -3.16
C TRP A 49 23.91 26.88 -1.79
N PRO A 50 22.81 26.12 -1.75
CA PRO A 50 22.28 25.61 -0.50
C PRO A 50 23.33 24.77 0.24
N SER A 51 23.36 24.91 1.57
CA SER A 51 24.27 24.17 2.44
C SER A 51 24.20 22.66 2.19
N LYS A 52 25.37 21.99 2.17
CA LYS A 52 25.49 20.52 2.07
C LYS A 52 24.75 19.78 3.19
N TYR A 53 24.42 20.45 4.30
CA TYR A 53 23.53 19.91 5.33
C TYR A 53 22.24 19.33 4.72
N TRP A 54 21.69 19.98 3.70
CA TRP A 54 20.47 19.53 3.04
C TRP A 54 20.62 18.17 2.34
N ALA A 55 21.83 17.78 1.93
CA ALA A 55 22.09 16.47 1.34
C ALA A 55 21.81 15.32 2.34
N VAL A 56 21.88 15.59 3.64
CA VAL A 56 21.58 14.62 4.70
C VAL A 56 20.19 14.88 5.28
N ALA A 57 19.78 16.14 5.41
CA ALA A 57 18.47 16.48 5.96
C ALA A 57 17.33 15.93 5.08
N ILE A 58 17.38 16.14 3.75
CA ILE A 58 16.33 15.68 2.83
C ILE A 58 16.03 14.18 2.99
N PRO A 59 17.01 13.25 2.90
CA PRO A 59 16.72 11.82 3.06
C PRO A 59 16.21 11.47 4.46
N ILE A 60 16.71 12.11 5.52
CA ILE A 60 16.22 11.87 6.89
C ILE A 60 14.76 12.29 7.04
N TRP A 61 14.39 13.48 6.57
CA TRP A 61 13.01 13.97 6.62
C TRP A 61 12.08 13.11 5.76
N ALA A 62 12.53 12.68 4.57
CA ALA A 62 11.76 11.77 3.72
C ALA A 62 11.51 10.42 4.39
N LEU A 63 12.53 9.80 4.99
CA LEU A 63 12.40 8.55 5.74
C LEU A 63 11.50 8.70 6.96
N THR A 64 11.63 9.82 7.69
CA THR A 64 10.81 10.11 8.86
C THR A 64 9.35 10.28 8.48
N ALA A 65 9.06 11.03 7.42
CA ALA A 65 7.72 11.22 6.89
C ALA A 65 7.12 9.90 6.40
N LEU A 66 7.90 9.10 5.66
CA LEU A 66 7.48 7.79 5.18
C LEU A 66 7.18 6.83 6.34
N ALA A 67 8.05 6.75 7.35
CA ALA A 67 7.85 5.91 8.53
C ALA A 67 6.61 6.35 9.32
N THR A 68 6.46 7.65 9.55
CA THR A 68 5.27 8.23 10.20
C THR A 68 4.00 7.86 9.44
N PHE A 69 4.03 7.99 8.11
CA PHE A 69 2.90 7.63 7.29
C PHE A 69 2.58 6.12 7.35
N ALA A 70 3.59 5.27 7.16
CA ALA A 70 3.42 3.83 7.08
C ALA A 70 3.00 3.17 8.40
N PHE A 71 3.55 3.64 9.53
CA PHE A 71 3.35 3.00 10.83
C PHE A 71 2.32 3.68 11.72
N LEU A 72 2.06 4.98 11.53
CA LEU A 72 1.11 5.72 12.37
C LEU A 72 -0.14 6.07 11.57
N ILE A 73 0.03 6.84 10.48
CA ILE A 73 -1.12 7.41 9.76
C ILE A 73 -1.92 6.31 9.06
N TYR A 74 -1.26 5.45 8.29
CA TYR A 74 -1.94 4.43 7.50
C TYR A 74 -2.71 3.43 8.37
N PRO A 75 -2.14 2.86 9.46
CA PRO A 75 -2.90 2.01 10.37
C PRO A 75 -4.01 2.75 11.10
N ALA A 76 -3.79 4.01 11.53
CA ALA A 76 -4.82 4.80 12.19
C ALA A 76 -6.03 5.06 11.28
N VAL A 77 -5.78 5.40 10.00
CA VAL A 77 -6.84 5.57 9.00
C VAL A 77 -7.56 4.25 8.74
N ASN A 78 -6.85 3.13 8.62
CA ASN A 78 -7.46 1.82 8.46
C ASN A 78 -8.36 1.47 9.66
N MET A 79 -7.90 1.73 10.88
CA MET A 79 -8.70 1.52 12.10
C MET A 79 -9.94 2.44 12.15
N LEU A 80 -9.84 3.67 11.67
CA LEU A 80 -10.96 4.61 11.62
C LEU A 80 -12.05 4.18 10.63
N ILE A 81 -11.66 3.57 9.51
CA ILE A 81 -12.58 3.11 8.46
C ILE A 81 -13.17 1.73 8.79
N THR A 82 -12.43 0.90 9.53
CA THR A 82 -12.87 -0.46 9.87
C THR A 82 -13.99 -0.41 10.92
N PRO A 83 -15.08 -1.19 10.76
CA PRO A 83 -16.10 -1.35 11.80
C PRO A 83 -15.50 -1.83 13.12
N ASN A 84 -16.21 -1.62 14.22
CA ASN A 84 -15.80 -2.13 15.54
C ASN A 84 -15.59 -3.66 15.47
N THR A 85 -14.61 -4.19 16.21
CA THR A 85 -14.25 -5.62 16.21
C THR A 85 -15.43 -6.54 16.56
N ASP A 86 -16.40 -6.03 17.31
CA ASP A 86 -17.59 -6.76 17.73
C ASP A 86 -18.76 -6.70 16.72
N ASP A 87 -18.61 -5.97 15.60
CA ASP A 87 -19.65 -5.88 14.58
C ASP A 87 -19.66 -7.13 13.69
N MET A 88 -20.83 -7.75 13.53
CA MET A 88 -21.06 -8.91 12.65
C MET A 88 -20.68 -8.61 11.19
N ARG A 89 -20.70 -7.34 10.77
CA ARG A 89 -20.23 -6.89 9.45
C ARG A 89 -18.76 -7.20 9.18
N THR A 90 -17.97 -7.42 10.23
CA THR A 90 -16.57 -7.83 10.15
C THR A 90 -16.43 -9.32 9.80
N VAL A 91 -17.49 -10.12 10.02
CA VAL A 91 -17.54 -11.57 9.79
C VAL A 91 -18.40 -11.94 8.57
N THR A 92 -19.47 -11.20 8.30
CA THR A 92 -20.43 -11.47 7.23
C THR A 92 -20.64 -10.23 6.38
N ASP A 93 -20.40 -10.36 5.08
CA ASP A 93 -20.62 -9.29 4.11
C ASP A 93 -22.04 -9.31 3.54
N LYS A 94 -22.40 -8.25 2.80
CA LYS A 94 -23.75 -8.09 2.21
C LYS A 94 -24.08 -9.10 1.10
N HIS A 95 -23.07 -9.78 0.54
CA HIS A 95 -23.25 -10.79 -0.49
C HIS A 95 -23.26 -12.21 0.07
N ALA A 96 -23.09 -12.38 1.39
CA ALA A 96 -23.15 -13.67 2.03
C ALA A 96 -24.53 -14.32 1.81
N LEU A 97 -24.53 -15.51 1.22
CA LEU A 97 -25.74 -16.26 0.94
C LEU A 97 -26.16 -17.03 2.18
N GLN A 98 -27.32 -16.70 2.73
CA GLN A 98 -27.86 -17.43 3.88
C GLN A 98 -28.55 -18.73 3.44
N LYS A 99 -28.59 -19.71 4.35
CA LYS A 99 -29.28 -20.96 4.12
C LYS A 99 -30.79 -20.71 3.95
N THR A 100 -31.28 -20.90 2.73
CA THR A 100 -32.71 -20.85 2.41
C THR A 100 -33.34 -22.24 2.51
N GLU A 101 -34.65 -22.29 2.78
CA GLU A 101 -35.39 -23.55 2.83
C GLU A 101 -35.28 -24.33 1.51
N THR A 102 -35.12 -25.64 1.66
CA THR A 102 -34.96 -26.55 0.54
C THR A 102 -36.31 -27.09 0.12
N ILE A 103 -36.56 -27.10 -1.19
CA ILE A 103 -37.75 -27.75 -1.74
C ILE A 103 -37.64 -29.26 -1.43
N PRO A 104 -38.68 -29.92 -0.89
CA PRO A 104 -38.64 -31.35 -0.60
C PRO A 104 -38.29 -32.16 -1.86
N GLY A 105 -37.18 -32.91 -1.84
CA GLY A 105 -36.68 -33.69 -2.98
C GLY A 105 -35.78 -32.93 -3.97
N GLY A 106 -35.54 -31.64 -3.74
CA GLY A 106 -34.63 -30.80 -4.55
C GLY A 106 -33.21 -30.75 -4.00
N ILE A 107 -32.27 -30.33 -4.86
CA ILE A 107 -30.89 -30.01 -4.46
C ILE A 107 -30.90 -28.65 -3.75
N PRO A 108 -30.25 -28.50 -2.58
CA PRO A 108 -30.19 -27.21 -1.90
C PRO A 108 -29.47 -26.13 -2.73
N PRO A 109 -29.95 -24.87 -2.66
CA PRO A 109 -29.24 -23.76 -3.26
C PRO A 109 -27.88 -23.57 -2.58
N VAL A 110 -26.93 -22.95 -3.30
CA VAL A 110 -25.62 -22.58 -2.73
C VAL A 110 -25.81 -21.54 -1.64
N PHE A 111 -25.21 -21.76 -0.47
CA PHE A 111 -25.18 -20.83 0.66
C PHE A 111 -23.84 -20.90 1.38
N ASP A 112 -23.49 -19.84 2.10
CA ASP A 112 -22.27 -19.74 2.88
C ASP A 112 -22.45 -20.37 4.26
N ILE A 113 -21.50 -21.23 4.63
CA ILE A 113 -21.50 -21.90 5.93
C ILE A 113 -20.79 -20.97 6.93
N PRO A 114 -21.39 -20.65 8.09
CA PRO A 114 -20.74 -19.83 9.10
C PRO A 114 -19.40 -20.41 9.53
N ILE A 115 -18.40 -19.54 9.71
CA ILE A 115 -17.04 -19.95 10.10
C ILE A 115 -17.03 -20.80 11.38
N THR A 116 -17.96 -20.56 12.29
CA THR A 116 -18.14 -21.33 13.52
C THR A 116 -18.50 -22.80 13.25
N GLU A 117 -19.34 -23.06 12.25
CA GLU A 117 -19.74 -24.41 11.87
C GLU A 117 -18.64 -25.14 11.09
N VAL A 118 -17.98 -24.44 10.16
CA VAL A 118 -16.79 -24.96 9.46
C VAL A 118 -15.69 -25.33 10.47
N SER A 119 -15.39 -24.44 11.41
CA SER A 119 -14.36 -24.67 12.42
C SER A 119 -14.70 -25.82 13.35
N ARG A 120 -15.97 -25.92 13.75
CA ARG A 120 -16.45 -27.04 14.56
C ARG A 120 -16.31 -28.38 13.82
N LYS A 121 -16.59 -28.40 12.52
CA LYS A 121 -16.63 -29.63 11.74
C LYS A 121 -15.24 -30.11 11.31
N LEU A 122 -14.34 -29.17 11.00
CA LEU A 122 -12.98 -29.47 10.53
C LEU A 122 -11.97 -29.61 11.66
N TYR A 123 -12.06 -28.78 12.71
CA TYR A 123 -11.00 -28.66 13.72
C TYR A 123 -11.40 -29.16 15.11
N LEU A 124 -12.69 -29.23 15.45
CA LEU A 124 -13.14 -29.79 16.72
C LEU A 124 -13.19 -31.31 16.61
N ARG A 125 -12.17 -31.96 17.19
CA ARG A 125 -12.14 -33.41 17.37
C ARG A 125 -13.39 -33.84 18.16
N LYS A 126 -14.21 -34.69 17.54
CA LYS A 126 -15.36 -35.29 18.20
C LYS A 126 -14.84 -36.21 19.29
N ASN A 127 -14.88 -35.77 20.54
CA ASN A 127 -14.65 -36.66 21.68
C ASN A 127 -15.83 -37.62 21.73
N SER A 128 -15.67 -38.80 21.11
CA SER A 128 -16.56 -39.93 21.26
C SER A 128 -16.35 -40.53 22.65
N SER A 129 -17.31 -40.31 23.54
CA SER A 129 -17.54 -41.15 24.74
C SER A 129 -18.77 -42.00 24.49
#